data_AF-A0AAN8JWE1-F1
#
_entry.id   AF-A0AAN8JWE1-F1
#
_cell.length_a   1.000
_cell.length_b   1.000
_cell.length_c   1.000
_cell.angle_alpha   90.00
_cell.angle_beta   90.00
_cell.angle_gamma   90.00
#
_symmetry.space_group_name_H-M   'P 1'
#
loop_
_entity.id
_entity.type
_entity.pdbx_description
1 polymer ?
#
loop_
_entity_poly.entity_id
_entity_poly.type
_entity_poly.pdbx_seq_one_letter_code
_entity_poly.pdbx_strand_id
1 'polypeptide(L)'
;MDPNRVIHLRTLGEIRSNAQNYQNAVSNHKGKTKLSAGPFKSCNNAPLVKSLHDDTKVIDFLPVMELHLLLGVTNRLYDHLDTVLRESGDSSLCAQDWAHALSLKRPELHSGEFNGNQCRKLLSNIDKLEDLMNADGNVGPEGQKVLSMLRNFEQVRQRCFGMNLHVDYETSINSFKASYSSLGIPVTSKVHAVFDHISQFLNAQAATSNEQQHGLGYWSEQASEAVHADFQKLWQTGGYKRELSHPEYGQKLLRCTVAYCSRHM
;
A
#
# COMPACT_ATOMS: atom_id res chain seq x y z
N MET A 1 -18.22 -1.77 -9.15
CA MET A 1 -18.52 -1.24 -7.81
C MET A 1 -19.89 -0.58 -7.84
N ASP A 2 -20.62 -0.57 -6.72
CA ASP A 2 -21.85 0.21 -6.60
C ASP A 2 -21.52 1.72 -6.69
N PRO A 3 -22.02 2.46 -7.70
CA PRO A 3 -21.78 3.89 -7.86
C PRO A 3 -22.40 4.73 -6.73
N ASN A 4 -23.33 4.17 -5.96
CA ASN A 4 -23.98 4.83 -4.82
C ASN A 4 -23.32 4.49 -3.47
N ARG A 5 -22.18 3.78 -3.47
CA ARG A 5 -21.49 3.40 -2.24
C ARG A 5 -20.98 4.65 -1.51
N VAL A 6 -21.64 5.01 -0.41
CA VAL A 6 -21.16 6.04 0.52
C VAL A 6 -20.09 5.43 1.43
N ILE A 7 -18.89 6.03 1.41
CA ILE A 7 -17.76 5.60 2.23
C ILE A 7 -17.74 6.44 3.50
N HIS A 8 -18.18 5.84 4.61
CA HIS A 8 -18.13 6.48 5.92
C HIS A 8 -16.71 6.39 6.50
N LEU A 9 -16.14 7.56 6.84
CA LEU A 9 -14.87 7.65 7.55
C LEU A 9 -15.03 7.13 8.96
N ARG A 10 -14.17 6.19 9.35
CA ARG A 10 -14.23 5.59 10.69
C ARG A 10 -13.64 6.51 11.74
N THR A 11 -14.22 6.46 12.94
CA THR A 11 -13.65 7.09 14.14
C THR A 11 -12.89 6.11 15.02
N LEU A 12 -12.09 6.63 15.95
CA LEU A 12 -11.40 5.81 16.95
C LEU A 12 -12.38 5.08 17.87
N GLY A 13 -13.49 5.72 18.25
CA GLY A 13 -14.55 5.11 19.07
C GLY A 13 -15.19 3.91 18.39
N GLU A 14 -15.46 4.01 17.08
CA GLU A 14 -15.97 2.88 16.31
C GLU A 14 -14.96 1.72 16.26
N ILE A 15 -13.65 2.01 16.11
CA ILE A 15 -12.62 0.96 16.11
C ILE A 15 -12.52 0.31 17.49
N ARG A 16 -12.56 1.09 18.57
CA ARG A 16 -12.53 0.60 19.96
C ARG A 16 -13.73 -0.30 20.24
N SER A 17 -14.93 0.15 19.89
CA SER A 17 -16.17 -0.62 20.05
C SER A 17 -16.14 -1.93 19.25
N ASN A 18 -15.75 -1.89 17.97
CA ASN A 18 -15.65 -3.09 17.15
C ASN A 18 -14.59 -4.08 17.67
N ALA A 19 -13.44 -3.58 18.14
CA ALA A 19 -12.41 -4.41 18.75
C ALA A 19 -12.87 -5.07 20.04
N GLN A 20 -13.56 -4.34 20.91
CA GLN A 20 -14.14 -4.90 22.13
C GLN A 20 -15.18 -5.99 21.80
N ASN A 21 -16.05 -5.73 20.82
CA ASN A 21 -17.03 -6.71 20.36
C ASN A 21 -16.37 -7.98 19.81
N TYR A 22 -15.28 -7.83 19.03
CA TYR A 22 -14.52 -8.97 18.54
C TYR A 22 -13.88 -9.77 19.69
N GLN A 23 -13.24 -9.10 20.65
CA GLN A 23 -12.59 -9.75 21.79
C GLN A 23 -13.58 -10.48 22.69
N ASN A 24 -14.76 -9.90 22.90
CA ASN A 24 -15.87 -10.55 23.60
C ASN A 24 -16.35 -11.78 22.84
N ALA A 25 -16.50 -11.69 21.52
CA ALA A 25 -16.90 -12.83 20.70
C ALA A 25 -15.85 -13.95 20.69
N VAL A 26 -14.55 -13.60 20.61
CA VAL A 26 -13.44 -14.55 20.70
C VAL A 26 -13.42 -15.28 22.04
N SER A 27 -13.62 -14.56 23.15
CA SER A 27 -13.67 -15.14 24.51
C SER A 27 -14.79 -16.16 24.67
N ASN A 28 -15.88 -15.99 23.92
CA ASN A 28 -17.04 -16.89 23.91
C ASN A 28 -17.00 -17.95 22.81
N HIS A 29 -16.00 -17.90 21.91
CA HIS A 29 -15.93 -18.76 20.74
C HIS A 29 -15.41 -20.15 21.12
N LYS A 30 -16.23 -21.18 20.90
CA LYS A 30 -15.90 -22.60 21.16
C LYS A 30 -15.51 -23.36 19.89
N GLY A 31 -15.44 -22.69 18.74
CA GLY A 31 -15.11 -23.33 17.47
C GLY A 31 -13.64 -23.76 17.39
N LYS A 32 -13.37 -24.83 16.64
CA LYS A 32 -11.99 -25.32 16.40
C LYS A 32 -11.14 -24.37 15.57
N THR A 33 -11.77 -23.51 14.78
CA THR A 33 -11.10 -22.52 13.91
C THR A 33 -11.14 -21.14 14.54
N LYS A 34 -10.14 -20.31 14.24
CA LYS A 34 -10.11 -18.90 14.68
C LYS A 34 -11.36 -18.16 14.21
N LEU A 35 -11.99 -17.40 15.10
CA LEU A 35 -13.13 -16.56 14.76
C LEU A 35 -12.71 -15.46 13.77
N SER A 36 -13.46 -15.32 12.69
CA SER A 36 -13.25 -14.25 11.71
C SER A 36 -13.58 -12.89 12.31
N ALA A 37 -12.71 -11.91 12.08
CA ALA A 37 -12.95 -10.52 12.46
C ALA A 37 -13.76 -9.73 11.42
N GLY A 38 -14.09 -10.34 10.28
CA GLY A 38 -14.84 -9.69 9.18
C GLY A 38 -16.15 -9.03 9.65
N PRO A 39 -17.01 -9.71 10.44
CA PRO A 39 -18.23 -9.13 10.99
C PRO A 39 -17.98 -7.90 11.88
N PHE A 40 -16.81 -7.83 12.50
CA PHE A 40 -16.35 -6.74 13.37
C PHE A 40 -15.46 -5.75 12.61
N LYS A 41 -15.69 -5.62 11.30
CA LYS A 41 -14.98 -4.68 10.41
C LYS A 41 -13.46 -4.85 10.41
N SER A 42 -12.98 -6.06 10.71
CA SER A 42 -11.57 -6.43 10.88
C SER A 42 -10.82 -5.68 12.00
N CYS A 43 -11.54 -5.18 13.01
CA CYS A 43 -10.96 -4.56 14.19
C CYS A 43 -10.63 -5.64 15.22
N ASN A 44 -9.40 -6.18 15.20
CA ASN A 44 -9.02 -7.27 16.11
C ASN A 44 -8.57 -6.76 17.49
N ASN A 45 -8.00 -5.55 17.51
CA ASN A 45 -7.37 -4.94 18.67
C ASN A 45 -7.78 -3.47 18.78
N ALA A 46 -7.84 -2.95 20.00
CA ALA A 46 -8.04 -1.53 20.24
C ALA A 46 -6.83 -0.72 19.69
N PRO A 47 -7.03 0.54 19.27
CA PRO A 47 -5.94 1.42 18.87
C PRO A 47 -4.92 1.60 20.01
N LEU A 48 -3.64 1.68 19.66
CA LEU A 48 -2.57 1.95 20.65
C LEU A 48 -2.65 3.37 21.21
N VAL A 49 -3.23 4.30 20.45
CA VAL A 49 -3.40 5.70 20.86
C VAL A 49 -4.61 5.81 21.79
N LYS A 50 -4.35 5.84 23.10
CA LYS A 50 -5.38 5.90 24.15
C LYS A 50 -5.84 7.32 24.48
N SER A 51 -5.04 8.33 24.15
CA SER A 51 -5.29 9.74 24.53
C SER A 51 -6.24 10.49 23.61
N LEU A 52 -6.47 10.00 22.38
CA LEU A 52 -7.35 10.66 21.41
C LEU A 52 -8.83 10.33 21.64
N HIS A 53 -9.69 11.32 21.40
CA HIS A 53 -11.14 11.22 21.61
C HIS A 53 -11.79 10.19 20.68
N ASP A 54 -12.94 9.64 21.09
CA ASP A 54 -13.68 8.65 20.30
C ASP A 54 -14.18 9.21 18.96
N ASP A 55 -14.45 10.51 18.90
CA ASP A 55 -14.94 11.19 17.68
C ASP A 55 -13.82 11.51 16.67
N THR A 56 -12.55 11.32 17.02
CA THR A 56 -11.43 11.56 16.10
C THR A 56 -11.53 10.60 14.93
N LYS A 57 -11.58 11.12 13.69
CA LYS A 57 -11.54 10.28 12.50
C LYS A 57 -10.13 9.77 12.29
N VAL A 58 -10.02 8.53 11.80
CA VAL A 58 -8.70 7.92 11.52
C VAL A 58 -7.87 8.77 10.55
N ILE A 59 -8.54 9.34 9.55
CA ILE A 59 -7.91 10.13 8.49
C ILE A 59 -7.34 11.46 8.98
N ASP A 60 -7.76 11.93 10.16
CA ASP A 60 -7.31 13.21 10.71
C ASP A 60 -5.88 13.13 11.28
N PHE A 61 -5.40 11.92 11.62
CA PHE A 61 -4.09 11.75 12.24
C PHE A 61 -3.22 10.63 11.62
N LEU A 62 -3.82 9.69 10.89
CA LEU A 62 -3.07 8.64 10.20
C LEU A 62 -3.05 8.96 8.70
N PRO A 63 -1.88 9.33 8.13
CA PRO A 63 -1.79 9.67 6.73
C PRO A 63 -1.98 8.46 5.84
N VAL A 64 -2.45 8.73 4.61
CA VAL A 64 -2.54 7.71 3.56
C VAL A 64 -1.12 7.40 3.06
N MET A 65 -0.62 6.24 3.46
CA MET A 65 0.75 5.74 3.23
C MET A 65 1.05 5.47 1.74
N GLU A 66 1.64 6.44 1.05
CA GLU A 66 1.87 6.43 -0.39
C GLU A 66 2.79 5.31 -0.88
N LEU A 67 3.86 4.99 -0.14
CA LEU A 67 4.79 3.92 -0.52
C LEU A 67 4.04 2.58 -0.51
N HIS A 68 3.21 2.34 0.50
CA HIS A 68 2.45 1.10 0.57
C HIS A 68 1.34 1.01 -0.48
N LEU A 69 0.76 2.14 -0.91
CA LEU A 69 -0.15 2.16 -2.06
C LEU A 69 0.59 1.83 -3.36
N LEU A 70 1.75 2.45 -3.58
CA LEU A 70 2.62 2.19 -4.72
C LEU A 70 2.97 0.70 -4.82
N LEU A 71 3.47 0.11 -3.72
CA LEU A 71 3.87 -1.29 -3.65
C LEU A 71 2.69 -2.21 -3.97
N GLY A 72 1.57 -2.04 -3.27
CA GLY A 72 0.44 -2.95 -3.36
C GLY A 72 -0.29 -2.90 -4.70
N VAL A 73 -0.43 -1.71 -5.30
CA VAL A 73 -1.12 -1.55 -6.58
C VAL A 73 -0.22 -1.99 -7.73
N THR A 74 1.05 -1.58 -7.73
CA THR A 74 1.99 -1.94 -8.83
C THR A 74 2.22 -3.43 -8.90
N ASN A 75 2.50 -4.09 -7.77
CA ASN A 75 2.70 -5.55 -7.76
C ASN A 75 1.44 -6.29 -8.18
N ARG A 76 0.26 -5.85 -7.72
CA ARG A 76 -1.03 -6.44 -8.13
C ARG A 76 -1.27 -6.35 -9.63
N LEU A 77 -1.02 -5.19 -10.24
CA LEU A 77 -1.20 -4.99 -11.68
C LEU A 77 -0.15 -5.76 -12.49
N TYR A 78 1.09 -5.83 -12.00
CA TYR A 78 2.14 -6.64 -12.62
C TYR A 78 1.79 -8.14 -12.60
N ASP A 79 1.33 -8.67 -11.46
CA ASP A 79 0.95 -10.09 -11.36
C ASP A 79 -0.22 -10.40 -12.29
N HIS A 80 -1.19 -9.49 -12.36
CA HIS A 80 -2.32 -9.65 -13.27
C HIS A 80 -1.90 -9.56 -14.73
N LEU A 81 -0.97 -8.66 -15.09
CA LEU A 81 -0.37 -8.59 -16.42
C LEU A 81 0.27 -9.93 -16.79
N ASP A 82 1.06 -10.53 -15.88
CA ASP A 82 1.72 -11.81 -16.14
C ASP A 82 0.70 -12.94 -16.39
N THR A 83 -0.38 -12.98 -15.60
CA THR A 83 -1.49 -13.91 -15.81
C THR A 83 -2.11 -13.75 -17.21
N VAL A 84 -2.53 -12.54 -17.57
CA VAL A 84 -3.24 -12.34 -18.85
C VAL A 84 -2.35 -12.59 -20.06
N LEU A 85 -1.05 -12.27 -19.99
CA LEU A 85 -0.11 -12.55 -21.07
C LEU A 85 0.11 -14.06 -21.26
N ARG A 86 0.27 -14.81 -20.15
CA ARG A 86 0.47 -16.27 -20.21
C ARG A 86 -0.78 -17.04 -20.64
N GLU A 87 -1.96 -16.56 -20.28
CA GLU A 87 -3.24 -17.18 -20.65
C GLU A 87 -3.63 -16.89 -22.10
N SER A 88 -3.06 -15.85 -22.72
CA SER A 88 -3.40 -15.43 -24.08
C SER A 88 -3.04 -16.47 -25.16
N GLY A 89 -2.23 -17.49 -24.85
CA GLY A 89 -1.90 -18.64 -25.72
C GLY A 89 -1.01 -18.32 -26.94
N ASP A 90 -1.19 -17.14 -27.52
CA ASP A 90 -0.57 -16.67 -28.77
C ASP A 90 0.61 -15.72 -28.54
N SER A 91 0.73 -15.15 -27.34
CA SER A 91 1.83 -14.25 -26.96
C SER A 91 2.99 -15.03 -26.36
N SER A 92 4.21 -14.74 -26.80
CA SER A 92 5.43 -15.26 -26.19
C SER A 92 5.91 -14.40 -25.01
N LEU A 93 5.34 -13.20 -24.88
CA LEU A 93 5.67 -12.21 -23.88
C LEU A 93 5.13 -12.62 -22.50
N CYS A 94 5.89 -12.36 -21.45
CA CYS A 94 5.43 -12.37 -20.07
C CYS A 94 5.82 -11.08 -19.34
N ALA A 95 5.26 -10.83 -18.16
CA ALA A 95 5.57 -9.59 -17.43
C ALA A 95 7.06 -9.52 -17.02
N GLN A 96 7.71 -10.67 -16.90
CA GLN A 96 9.13 -10.75 -16.57
C GLN A 96 10.04 -10.22 -17.68
N ASP A 97 9.62 -10.28 -18.95
CA ASP A 97 10.38 -9.69 -20.05
C ASP A 97 10.45 -8.16 -19.93
N TRP A 98 9.35 -7.54 -19.49
CA TRP A 98 9.33 -6.11 -19.17
C TRP A 98 10.26 -5.77 -18.00
N ALA A 99 10.22 -6.55 -16.91
CA ALA A 99 11.14 -6.35 -15.79
C ALA A 99 12.61 -6.50 -16.22
N HIS A 100 12.94 -7.53 -17.01
CA HIS A 100 14.29 -7.77 -17.52
C HIS A 100 14.78 -6.67 -18.45
N ALA A 101 13.92 -6.12 -19.32
CA ALA A 101 14.23 -4.98 -20.16
C ALA A 101 14.66 -3.74 -19.35
N LEU A 102 14.26 -3.66 -18.07
CA LEU A 102 14.64 -2.61 -17.14
C LEU A 102 15.74 -3.04 -16.16
N SER A 103 16.35 -4.21 -16.35
CA SER A 103 17.32 -4.81 -15.43
C SER A 103 16.76 -4.96 -14.01
N LEU A 104 15.48 -5.31 -13.91
CA LEU A 104 14.79 -5.56 -12.65
C LEU A 104 14.62 -7.06 -12.44
N LYS A 105 14.83 -7.50 -11.19
CA LYS A 105 14.53 -8.86 -10.73
C LYS A 105 13.77 -8.75 -9.41
N ARG A 106 12.69 -9.53 -9.28
CA ARG A 106 12.01 -9.72 -8.00
C ARG A 106 12.94 -10.49 -7.05
N PRO A 107 13.02 -10.11 -5.77
CA PRO A 107 13.84 -10.84 -4.82
C PRO A 107 13.28 -12.25 -4.61
N GLU A 108 14.15 -13.23 -4.41
CA GLU A 108 13.73 -14.61 -4.07
C GLU A 108 13.31 -14.73 -2.59
N LEU A 109 13.72 -13.76 -1.77
CA LEU A 109 13.40 -13.62 -0.36
C LEU A 109 12.40 -12.47 -0.16
N HIS A 110 11.63 -12.48 0.93
CA HIS A 110 10.72 -11.40 1.33
C HIS A 110 9.60 -11.09 0.31
N SER A 111 8.50 -11.84 0.40
CA SER A 111 7.26 -11.80 -0.41
C SER A 111 7.38 -11.98 -1.93
N GLY A 112 8.58 -11.89 -2.52
CA GLY A 112 8.76 -12.03 -3.96
C GLY A 112 8.27 -10.81 -4.76
N GLU A 113 8.10 -9.66 -4.10
CA GLU A 113 7.51 -8.46 -4.68
C GLU A 113 8.59 -7.41 -5.03
N PHE A 114 8.27 -6.52 -5.98
CA PHE A 114 9.11 -5.35 -6.23
C PHE A 114 9.08 -4.38 -5.05
N ASN A 115 10.24 -3.83 -4.70
CA ASN A 115 10.34 -2.74 -3.73
C ASN A 115 9.97 -1.38 -4.34
N GLY A 116 9.94 -0.32 -3.51
CA GLY A 116 9.46 1.00 -3.93
C GLY A 116 10.23 1.61 -5.11
N ASN A 117 11.55 1.43 -5.16
CA ASN A 117 12.37 1.95 -6.27
C ASN A 117 12.12 1.18 -7.56
N GLN A 118 11.95 -0.14 -7.46
CA GLN A 118 11.61 -0.98 -8.60
C GLN A 118 10.21 -0.68 -9.14
N CYS A 119 9.22 -0.49 -8.27
CA CYS A 119 7.87 -0.07 -8.66
C CYS A 119 7.88 1.29 -9.39
N ARG A 120 8.62 2.29 -8.88
CA ARG A 120 8.78 3.57 -9.58
C ARG A 120 9.43 3.38 -10.95
N LYS A 121 10.50 2.58 -11.04
CA LYS A 121 11.18 2.31 -12.31
C LYS A 121 10.26 1.64 -13.33
N LEU A 122 9.42 0.69 -12.91
CA LEU A 122 8.40 0.09 -13.78
C LEU A 122 7.43 1.15 -14.29
N LEU A 123 6.77 1.89 -13.40
CA LEU A 123 5.75 2.85 -13.80
C LEU A 123 6.29 4.03 -14.63
N SER A 124 7.53 4.45 -14.40
CA SER A 124 8.19 5.48 -15.22
C SER A 124 8.68 4.97 -16.58
N ASN A 125 8.60 3.67 -16.86
CA ASN A 125 9.01 3.06 -18.12
C ASN A 125 7.92 2.14 -18.69
N ILE A 126 6.65 2.55 -18.58
CA ILE A 126 5.51 1.83 -19.17
C ILE A 126 5.62 1.79 -20.69
N ASP A 127 6.20 2.80 -21.32
CA ASP A 127 6.40 2.85 -22.77
C ASP A 127 7.26 1.66 -23.25
N LYS A 128 8.19 1.21 -22.41
CA LYS A 128 8.99 0.02 -22.71
C LYS A 128 8.16 -1.27 -22.73
N LEU A 129 7.11 -1.35 -21.90
CA LEU A 129 6.15 -2.46 -21.96
C LEU A 129 5.34 -2.38 -23.26
N GLU A 130 4.87 -1.19 -23.63
CA GLU A 130 4.13 -1.00 -24.89
C GLU A 130 4.98 -1.39 -26.11
N ASP A 131 6.25 -0.99 -26.17
CA ASP A 131 7.19 -1.40 -27.22
C ASP A 131 7.29 -2.94 -27.34
N LEU A 132 7.40 -3.63 -26.20
CA LEU A 132 7.48 -5.10 -26.16
C LEU A 132 6.18 -5.75 -26.63
N MET A 133 5.03 -5.22 -26.19
CA MET A 133 3.71 -5.72 -26.61
C MET A 133 3.49 -5.51 -28.12
N ASN A 134 3.92 -4.37 -28.66
CA ASN A 134 3.84 -4.07 -30.08
C ASN A 134 4.77 -4.96 -30.91
N ALA A 135 5.97 -5.26 -30.41
CA ALA A 135 6.93 -6.14 -31.07
C ALA A 135 6.49 -7.62 -31.08
N ASP A 136 5.83 -8.10 -30.03
CA ASP A 136 5.23 -9.44 -29.99
C ASP A 136 4.03 -9.55 -30.94
N GLY A 137 3.22 -8.49 -31.06
CA GLY A 137 2.13 -8.39 -32.03
C GLY A 137 0.90 -9.26 -31.75
N ASN A 138 0.97 -10.16 -30.76
CA ASN A 138 -0.08 -11.11 -30.42
C ASN A 138 -0.72 -10.84 -29.05
N VAL A 139 -0.46 -9.67 -28.45
CA VAL A 139 -1.01 -9.33 -27.14
C VAL A 139 -2.49 -8.96 -27.27
N GLY A 140 -3.35 -9.78 -26.66
CA GLY A 140 -4.80 -9.61 -26.71
C GLY A 140 -5.34 -8.37 -25.96
N PRO A 141 -6.65 -8.09 -26.09
CA PRO A 141 -7.29 -6.91 -25.51
C PRO A 141 -7.13 -6.77 -23.99
N GLU A 142 -7.09 -7.87 -23.25
CA GLU A 142 -6.91 -7.84 -21.80
C GLU A 142 -5.53 -7.31 -21.40
N GLY A 143 -4.47 -7.71 -22.11
CA GLY A 143 -3.13 -7.13 -21.91
C GLY A 143 -3.10 -5.62 -22.15
N GLN A 144 -3.78 -5.16 -23.20
CA GLN A 144 -3.92 -3.72 -23.52
C GLN A 144 -4.71 -2.94 -22.46
N LYS A 145 -5.72 -3.55 -21.85
CA LYS A 145 -6.43 -2.94 -20.71
C LYS A 145 -5.52 -2.80 -19.49
N VAL A 146 -4.67 -3.79 -19.20
CA VAL A 146 -3.71 -3.72 -18.09
C VAL A 146 -2.63 -2.65 -18.35
N LEU A 147 -2.13 -2.53 -19.58
CA LEU A 147 -1.22 -1.45 -19.97
C LEU A 147 -1.85 -0.06 -19.70
N SER A 148 -3.10 0.13 -20.15
CA SER A 148 -3.85 1.36 -19.89
C SER A 148 -4.05 1.63 -18.38
N MET A 149 -4.22 0.57 -17.60
CA MET A 149 -4.32 0.65 -16.13
C MET A 149 -3.06 1.20 -15.49
N LEU A 150 -1.90 0.66 -15.89
CA LEU A 150 -0.61 1.07 -15.37
C LEU A 150 -0.39 2.56 -15.63
N ARG A 151 -0.77 3.04 -16.82
CA ARG A 151 -0.73 4.47 -17.17
C ARG A 151 -1.64 5.32 -16.28
N ASN A 152 -2.87 4.89 -16.06
CA ASN A 152 -3.80 5.60 -15.18
C ASN A 152 -3.30 5.65 -13.73
N PHE A 153 -2.71 4.56 -13.24
CA PHE A 153 -2.11 4.55 -11.91
C PHE A 153 -0.87 5.44 -11.81
N GLU A 154 -0.01 5.46 -12.84
CA GLU A 154 1.13 6.37 -12.90
C GLU A 154 0.69 7.84 -12.89
N GLN A 155 -0.43 8.18 -13.55
CA GLN A 155 -1.01 9.52 -13.45
C GLN A 155 -1.45 9.86 -12.02
N VAL A 156 -2.10 8.92 -11.31
CA VAL A 156 -2.42 9.11 -9.88
C VAL A 156 -1.14 9.36 -9.07
N ARG A 157 -0.10 8.55 -9.27
CA ARG A 157 1.18 8.69 -8.57
C ARG A 157 1.81 10.06 -8.82
N GLN A 158 1.92 10.47 -10.08
CA GLN A 158 2.53 11.76 -10.46
C GLN A 158 1.80 12.96 -9.87
N ARG A 159 0.46 12.87 -9.76
CA ARG A 159 -0.38 13.97 -9.28
C ARG A 159 -0.58 14.01 -7.77
N CYS A 160 -0.46 12.88 -7.09
CA CYS A 160 -0.79 12.75 -5.66
C CYS A 160 0.41 12.43 -4.76
N PHE A 161 1.44 11.71 -5.23
CA PHE A 161 2.50 11.14 -4.36
C PHE A 161 3.74 12.05 -4.27
N GLY A 162 3.64 13.28 -4.78
CA GLY A 162 4.70 14.28 -4.65
C GLY A 162 4.54 15.11 -3.38
N MET A 163 5.46 16.05 -3.19
CA MET A 163 5.31 17.11 -2.17
C MET A 163 4.16 18.06 -2.49
N ASN A 164 3.89 18.29 -3.77
CA ASN A 164 2.87 19.21 -4.26
C ASN A 164 1.71 18.42 -4.84
N LEU A 165 0.49 18.85 -4.53
CA LEU A 165 -0.72 18.29 -5.10
C LEU A 165 -1.01 18.94 -6.46
N HIS A 166 -1.32 18.13 -7.47
CA HIS A 166 -1.75 18.65 -8.77
C HIS A 166 -3.25 18.99 -8.77
N VAL A 167 -3.66 20.06 -9.45
CA VAL A 167 -5.07 20.51 -9.49
C VAL A 167 -6.04 19.43 -9.99
N ASP A 168 -5.66 18.68 -11.03
CA ASP A 168 -6.48 17.61 -11.62
C ASP A 168 -6.27 16.22 -11.01
N TYR A 169 -5.93 16.12 -9.73
CA TYR A 169 -5.64 14.83 -9.11
C TYR A 169 -6.88 13.93 -9.00
N GLU A 170 -8.06 14.50 -8.67
CA GLU A 170 -9.32 13.75 -8.55
C GLU A 170 -9.72 13.10 -9.88
N THR A 171 -9.51 13.80 -11.00
CA THR A 171 -9.75 13.27 -12.35
C THR A 171 -8.91 12.03 -12.63
N SER A 172 -7.65 12.00 -12.18
CA SER A 172 -6.80 10.82 -12.33
C SER A 172 -7.25 9.66 -11.46
N ILE A 173 -7.67 9.92 -10.22
CA ILE A 173 -8.23 8.90 -9.33
C ILE A 173 -9.50 8.30 -9.95
N ASN A 174 -10.39 9.14 -10.47
CA ASN A 174 -11.63 8.69 -11.12
C ASN A 174 -11.37 7.89 -12.40
N SER A 175 -10.39 8.30 -13.21
CA SER A 175 -9.97 7.57 -14.41
C SER A 175 -9.38 6.20 -14.06
N PHE A 176 -8.55 6.15 -13.02
CA PHE A 176 -8.02 4.89 -12.48
C PHE A 176 -9.13 3.98 -11.92
N LYS A 177 -10.09 4.54 -11.17
CA LYS A 177 -11.22 3.78 -10.62
C LYS A 177 -12.13 3.19 -11.71
N ALA A 178 -12.46 3.99 -12.71
CA ALA A 178 -13.29 3.57 -13.84
C ALA A 178 -12.61 2.46 -14.64
N SER A 179 -11.32 2.66 -14.98
CA SER A 179 -10.55 1.65 -15.69
C SER A 179 -10.40 0.39 -14.85
N TYR A 180 -9.97 0.45 -13.58
CA TYR A 180 -9.76 -0.75 -12.76
C TYR A 180 -11.04 -1.59 -12.63
N SER A 181 -12.20 -0.92 -12.55
CA SER A 181 -13.49 -1.60 -12.51
C SER A 181 -13.78 -2.41 -13.78
N SER A 182 -13.22 -2.03 -14.95
CA SER A 182 -13.42 -2.75 -16.21
C SER A 182 -12.54 -4.00 -16.36
N LEU A 183 -11.49 -4.16 -15.54
CA LEU A 183 -10.66 -5.38 -15.49
C LEU A 183 -11.37 -6.55 -14.79
N GLY A 184 -12.42 -6.30 -14.01
CA GLY A 184 -13.14 -7.36 -13.29
C GLY A 184 -12.35 -8.06 -12.18
N ILE A 185 -11.16 -7.58 -11.82
CA ILE A 185 -10.34 -8.17 -10.76
C ILE A 185 -10.75 -7.67 -9.36
N PRO A 186 -10.54 -8.48 -8.29
CA PRO A 186 -10.82 -8.06 -6.93
C PRO A 186 -10.13 -6.75 -6.54
N VAL A 187 -10.89 -5.89 -5.84
CA VAL A 187 -10.38 -4.64 -5.27
C VAL A 187 -9.69 -4.96 -3.95
N THR A 188 -8.38 -4.75 -3.91
CA THR A 188 -7.59 -4.91 -2.67
C THR A 188 -7.80 -3.71 -1.73
N SER A 189 -7.38 -3.83 -0.47
CA SER A 189 -7.42 -2.71 0.48
C SER A 189 -6.61 -1.49 0.00
N LYS A 190 -5.49 -1.72 -0.70
CA LYS A 190 -4.65 -0.67 -1.28
C LYS A 190 -5.34 0.03 -2.45
N VAL A 191 -5.98 -0.73 -3.35
CA VAL A 191 -6.74 -0.15 -4.46
C VAL A 191 -7.95 0.65 -3.94
N HIS A 192 -8.68 0.12 -2.96
CA HIS A 192 -9.76 0.84 -2.29
C HIS A 192 -9.29 2.16 -1.65
N ALA A 193 -8.12 2.15 -1.00
CA ALA A 193 -7.55 3.37 -0.44
C ALA A 193 -7.21 4.40 -1.53
N VAL A 194 -6.72 3.98 -2.70
CA VAL A 194 -6.53 4.87 -3.85
C VAL A 194 -7.86 5.47 -4.31
N PHE A 195 -8.91 4.66 -4.45
CA PHE A 195 -10.20 5.10 -4.98
C PHE A 195 -10.90 6.12 -4.10
N ASP A 196 -10.82 5.94 -2.78
CA ASP A 196 -11.73 6.62 -1.87
C ASP A 196 -10.98 7.45 -0.82
N HIS A 197 -9.83 6.99 -0.34
CA HIS A 197 -9.17 7.61 0.82
C HIS A 197 -8.13 8.68 0.46
N ILE A 198 -7.54 8.66 -0.73
CA ILE A 198 -6.60 9.73 -1.14
C ILE A 198 -7.32 11.07 -1.17
N SER A 199 -8.41 11.21 -1.93
CA SER A 199 -9.17 12.46 -2.01
C SER A 199 -9.75 12.86 -0.66
N GLN A 200 -10.31 11.92 0.10
CA GLN A 200 -10.82 12.21 1.44
C GLN A 200 -9.74 12.79 2.36
N PHE A 201 -8.53 12.23 2.33
CA PHE A 201 -7.42 12.70 3.16
C PHE A 201 -6.92 14.06 2.71
N LEU A 202 -6.62 14.24 1.43
CA LEU A 202 -6.09 15.49 0.89
C LEU A 202 -7.08 16.64 1.07
N ASN A 203 -8.37 16.41 0.82
CA ASN A 203 -9.42 17.41 1.03
C ASN A 203 -9.59 17.76 2.52
N ALA A 204 -9.48 16.77 3.43
CA ALA A 204 -9.53 17.03 4.86
C ALA A 204 -8.34 17.88 5.34
N GLN A 205 -7.13 17.57 4.88
CA GLN A 205 -5.93 18.33 5.24
C GLN A 205 -5.99 19.76 4.68
N ALA A 206 -6.40 19.92 3.42
CA ALA A 206 -6.56 21.23 2.79
C ALA A 206 -7.59 22.13 3.52
N ALA A 207 -8.65 21.55 4.09
CA ALA A 207 -9.64 22.29 4.87
C ALA A 207 -9.09 22.81 6.21
N THR A 208 -8.01 22.22 6.72
CA THR A 208 -7.38 22.60 7.99
C THR A 208 -6.16 23.49 7.84
N SER A 209 -5.55 23.54 6.64
CA SER A 209 -4.36 24.33 6.35
C SER A 209 -4.70 25.64 5.64
N ASN A 210 -4.23 26.78 6.14
CA ASN A 210 -4.22 28.06 5.42
C ASN A 210 -3.07 28.15 4.39
N GLU A 211 -2.40 27.03 4.10
CA GLU A 211 -1.17 26.95 3.30
C GLU A 211 -1.41 26.27 1.95
N GLN A 212 -0.33 26.13 1.17
CA GLN A 212 -0.31 25.44 -0.12
C GLN A 212 -0.76 23.98 0.02
N GLN A 213 -1.57 23.49 -0.92
CA GLN A 213 -1.98 22.09 -0.93
C GLN A 213 -0.80 21.15 -1.15
N HIS A 214 -0.61 20.24 -0.20
CA HIS A 214 0.44 19.23 -0.24
C HIS A 214 -0.05 17.91 -0.85
N GLY A 215 0.83 17.23 -1.58
CA GLY A 215 0.62 15.84 -1.95
C GLY A 215 1.00 14.88 -0.81
N LEU A 216 0.77 13.59 -1.00
CA LEU A 216 1.04 12.54 0.00
C LEU A 216 2.52 12.46 0.40
N GLY A 217 3.44 12.92 -0.46
CA GLY A 217 4.87 12.95 -0.17
C GLY A 217 5.21 13.82 1.06
N TYR A 218 4.38 14.81 1.38
CA TYR A 218 4.55 15.63 2.58
C TYR A 218 4.39 14.82 3.87
N TRP A 219 3.51 13.82 3.88
CA TRP A 219 3.28 12.90 5.01
C TRP A 219 3.90 11.52 4.78
N SER A 220 4.96 11.45 3.95
CA SER A 220 5.53 10.19 3.50
C SER A 220 6.05 9.34 4.65
N GLU A 221 5.73 8.05 4.63
CA GLU A 221 6.25 7.07 5.60
C GLU A 221 7.72 6.69 5.33
N GLN A 222 8.31 7.16 4.22
CA GLN A 222 9.65 6.73 3.78
C GLN A 222 10.75 7.01 4.79
N ALA A 223 10.69 8.14 5.52
CA ALA A 223 11.69 8.45 6.55
C ALA A 223 11.64 7.42 7.69
N SER A 224 10.44 7.02 8.11
CA SER A 224 10.25 5.99 9.14
C SER A 224 10.74 4.62 8.66
N GLU A 225 10.44 4.25 7.41
CA GLU A 225 10.93 3.01 6.81
C GLU A 225 12.48 2.96 6.71
N ALA A 226 13.12 4.09 6.41
CA ALA A 226 14.58 4.18 6.39
C ALA A 226 15.20 3.96 7.79
N VAL A 227 14.61 4.58 8.82
CA VAL A 227 15.02 4.37 10.22
C VAL A 227 14.80 2.92 10.65
N HIS A 228 13.66 2.31 10.28
CA HIS A 228 13.40 0.91 10.55
C HIS A 228 14.44 -0.01 9.90
N ALA A 229 14.77 0.22 8.62
CA ALA A 229 15.75 -0.58 7.91
C ALA A 229 17.16 -0.48 8.55
N ASP A 230 17.59 0.73 8.91
CA ASP A 230 18.89 0.93 9.55
C ASP A 230 18.93 0.34 10.97
N PHE A 231 17.86 0.53 11.75
CA PHE A 231 17.73 -0.09 13.07
C PHE A 231 17.75 -1.61 12.98
N GLN A 232 17.02 -2.19 12.01
CA GLN A 232 16.97 -3.63 11.81
C GLN A 232 18.34 -4.22 11.49
N LYS A 233 19.15 -3.52 10.68
CA LYS A 233 20.53 -3.92 10.40
C LYS A 233 21.34 -3.99 11.70
N LEU A 234 21.29 -2.96 12.53
CA LEU A 234 21.97 -2.97 13.83
C LEU A 234 21.46 -4.09 14.74
N TRP A 235 20.15 -4.28 14.83
CA TRP A 235 19.53 -5.33 15.63
C TRP A 235 20.01 -6.73 15.22
N GLN A 236 20.05 -7.00 13.91
CA GLN A 236 20.40 -8.30 13.35
C GLN A 236 21.91 -8.56 13.38
N THR A 237 22.74 -7.62 12.92
CA THR A 237 24.19 -7.83 12.75
C THR A 237 25.00 -7.39 13.97
N GLY A 238 24.44 -6.56 14.84
CA GLY A 238 25.11 -6.04 16.04
C GLY A 238 25.10 -6.98 17.25
N GLY A 239 24.64 -8.23 17.08
CA GLY A 239 24.60 -9.21 18.17
C GLY A 239 23.50 -8.97 19.23
N TYR A 240 22.53 -8.10 18.92
CA TYR A 240 21.42 -7.77 19.81
C TYR A 240 20.22 -8.70 19.65
N LYS A 241 20.00 -9.26 18.45
CA LYS A 241 18.84 -10.10 18.14
C LYS A 241 18.63 -11.21 19.18
N ARG A 242 17.40 -11.27 19.71
CA ARG A 242 16.88 -12.33 20.59
C ARG A 242 15.46 -12.67 20.19
N GLU A 243 15.05 -13.90 20.44
CA GLU A 243 13.64 -14.30 20.36
C GLU A 243 12.84 -13.57 21.44
N LEU A 244 11.57 -13.26 21.15
CA LEU A 244 10.68 -12.54 22.08
C LEU A 244 10.54 -13.21 23.45
N SER A 245 10.62 -14.54 23.49
CA SER A 245 10.55 -15.35 24.71
C SER A 245 11.88 -15.44 25.47
N HIS A 246 12.98 -14.94 24.91
CA HIS A 246 14.30 -15.05 25.51
C HIS A 246 14.41 -14.12 26.75
N PRO A 247 14.96 -14.58 27.89
CA PRO A 247 15.05 -13.77 29.12
C PRO A 247 15.78 -12.43 28.92
N GLU A 248 16.80 -12.40 28.06
CA GLU A 248 17.55 -11.16 27.74
C GLU A 248 16.89 -10.24 26.71
N TYR A 249 15.73 -10.59 26.12
CA TYR A 249 15.14 -9.83 25.00
C TYR A 249 15.00 -8.35 25.33
N GLY A 250 14.36 -8.02 26.45
CA GLY A 250 14.14 -6.63 26.87
C GLY A 250 15.44 -5.89 27.11
N GLN A 251 16.42 -6.52 27.75
CA GLN A 251 17.73 -5.92 28.01
C GLN A 251 18.51 -5.66 26.72
N LYS A 252 18.50 -6.62 25.78
CA LYS A 252 19.19 -6.50 24.49
C LYS A 252 18.52 -5.47 23.58
N LEU A 253 17.19 -5.42 23.58
CA LEU A 253 16.43 -4.39 22.87
C LEU A 253 16.78 -3.01 23.39
N LEU A 254 16.75 -2.79 24.71
CA LEU A 254 17.14 -1.51 25.31
C LEU A 254 18.57 -1.12 24.95
N ARG A 255 19.53 -2.05 25.04
CA ARG A 255 20.93 -1.80 24.65
C ARG A 255 21.06 -1.44 23.17
N CYS A 256 20.33 -2.13 22.29
CA CYS A 256 20.31 -1.82 20.86
C CYS A 256 19.75 -0.41 20.61
N THR A 257 18.64 -0.04 21.27
CA THR A 257 18.05 1.29 21.17
C THR A 257 19.00 2.38 21.62
N VAL A 258 19.63 2.22 22.79
CA VAL A 258 20.64 3.19 23.28
C VAL A 258 21.79 3.30 22.27
N ALA A 259 22.34 2.17 21.82
CA ALA A 259 23.42 2.17 20.84
C ALA A 259 23.02 2.82 19.50
N TYR A 260 21.79 2.60 19.04
CA TYR A 260 21.26 3.21 17.82
C TYR A 260 21.14 4.73 17.96
N CYS A 261 20.50 5.21 19.04
CA CYS A 261 20.35 6.63 19.31
C CYS A 261 21.71 7.32 19.46
N SER A 262 22.66 6.71 20.19
CA SER A 262 24.01 7.25 20.36
C SER A 262 24.82 7.37 19.06
N ARG A 263 24.46 6.63 17.99
CA ARG A 263 25.12 6.76 16.68
C ARG A 263 24.54 7.87 15.80
N HIS A 264 23.38 8.39 16.16
CA HIS A 264 22.60 9.35 15.36
C HIS A 264 22.34 10.67 16.10
N MET A 265 22.91 10.84 17.29
CA MET A 265 23.05 12.12 18.01
C MET A 265 24.40 12.73 17.66
#